data_AF-A0A7X9XS13-F1
#
_entry.id   AF-A0A7X9XS13-F1
#
_cell.length_a   1.000
_cell.length_b   1.000
_cell.length_c   1.000
_cell.angle_alpha   90.00
_cell.angle_beta   90.00
_cell.angle_gamma   90.00
#
_symmetry.space_group_name_H-M   'P 1'
#
loop_
_entity.id
_entity.type
_entity.pdbx_description
1 polymer ?
#
loop_
_entity_poly.entity_id
_entity_poly.type
_entity_poly.pdbx_seq_one_letter_code
_entity_poly.pdbx_strand_id
1 'polypeptide(L)'
;MTTTMTPTKAEQRLRKLVVGWGMVLIGMTIGYIGWTLPNAWTGGTLWAVAGTLACISAAVAYLAHVTRSIALGLAAILPLASPVIVIAVGLSAYGP
;
A
#
# COMPACT_ATOMS: atom_id res chain seq x y z
N MET A 1 21.90 6.95 33.62
CA MET A 1 21.39 8.04 32.77
C MET A 1 21.21 7.49 31.36
N THR A 2 19.98 7.31 30.92
CA THR A 2 19.67 6.89 29.55
C THR A 2 19.78 8.14 28.67
N THR A 3 20.86 8.27 27.91
CA THR A 3 21.05 9.34 26.93
C THR A 3 20.05 9.13 25.80
N THR A 4 18.91 9.80 25.86
CA THR A 4 17.97 9.91 24.73
C THR A 4 18.63 10.75 23.64
N MET A 5 19.32 10.10 22.71
CA MET A 5 19.77 10.76 21.48
C MET A 5 18.53 11.19 20.69
N THR A 6 18.41 12.49 20.40
CA THR A 6 17.38 13.00 19.51
C THR A 6 17.65 12.51 18.09
N PRO A 7 16.67 11.87 17.42
CA PRO A 7 16.89 11.32 16.09
C PRO A 7 17.21 12.43 15.09
N THR A 8 18.18 12.19 14.23
CA THR A 8 18.59 13.16 13.20
C THR A 8 17.50 13.32 12.14
N LYS A 9 17.49 14.46 11.41
CA LYS A 9 16.55 14.69 10.30
C LYS A 9 16.62 13.57 9.23
N ALA A 10 17.79 12.98 9.03
CA ALA A 10 18.01 11.86 8.12
C ALA A 10 17.30 10.59 8.61
N GLU A 11 17.46 10.22 9.88
CA GLU A 11 16.76 9.07 10.47
C GLU A 11 15.24 9.24 10.46
N GLN A 12 14.75 10.45 10.72
CA GLN A 12 13.32 10.74 10.63
C GLN A 12 12.79 10.57 9.20
N ARG A 13 13.54 11.00 8.18
CA ARG A 13 13.19 10.78 6.77
C ARG A 13 13.19 9.30 6.43
N LEU A 14 14.19 8.56 6.88
CA LEU A 14 14.34 7.13 6.62
C LEU A 14 13.20 6.33 7.27
N ARG A 15 12.83 6.64 8.52
CA ARG A 15 11.66 6.05 9.18
C ARG A 15 10.37 6.28 8.40
N LYS A 16 10.13 7.50 7.90
CA LYS A 16 8.94 7.80 7.08
C LYS A 16 8.93 7.01 5.77
N LEU A 17 10.08 6.83 5.13
CA LEU A 17 10.20 6.00 3.92
C LEU A 17 9.89 4.53 4.23
N VAL A 18 10.44 3.98 5.31
CA VAL A 18 10.18 2.59 5.74
C VAL A 18 8.68 2.38 6.03
N VAL A 19 8.05 3.33 6.74
CA VAL A 19 6.60 3.28 7.00
C VAL A 19 5.79 3.33 5.71
N GLY A 20 6.16 4.22 4.77
CA GLY A 20 5.47 4.32 3.49
C GLY A 20 5.56 3.05 2.65
N TRP A 21 6.74 2.43 2.55
CA TRP A 21 6.89 1.14 1.86
C TRP A 21 6.15 0.01 2.59
N GLY A 22 6.14 0.01 3.91
CA GLY A 22 5.33 -0.92 4.71
C GLY A 22 3.83 -0.80 4.40
N MET A 23 3.31 0.42 4.28
CA MET A 23 1.92 0.67 3.88
C MET A 23 1.61 0.15 2.48
N VAL A 24 2.52 0.29 1.52
CA VAL A 24 2.35 -0.25 0.16
C VAL A 24 2.21 -1.77 0.20
N LEU A 25 3.07 -2.47 0.94
CA LEU A 25 3.02 -3.93 1.09
C LEU A 25 1.71 -4.40 1.74
N ILE A 26 1.25 -3.70 2.78
CA ILE A 26 -0.04 -3.96 3.42
C ILE A 26 -1.19 -3.80 2.40
N GLY A 27 -1.19 -2.71 1.62
CA GLY A 27 -2.19 -2.48 0.59
C GLY A 27 -2.23 -3.60 -0.46
N MET A 28 -1.08 -4.05 -0.94
CA MET A 28 -0.99 -5.19 -1.87
C MET A 28 -1.52 -6.49 -1.25
N THR A 29 -1.23 -6.72 0.03
CA THR A 29 -1.67 -7.93 0.74
C THR A 29 -3.19 -7.94 0.91
N ILE A 30 -3.79 -6.80 1.26
CA ILE A 30 -5.25 -6.64 1.34
C ILE A 30 -5.90 -6.86 -0.02
N GLY A 31 -5.33 -6.29 -1.09
CA GLY A 31 -5.80 -6.50 -2.46
C GLY A 31 -5.80 -7.98 -2.86
N TYR A 32 -4.72 -8.71 -2.51
CA TYR A 32 -4.61 -10.15 -2.76
C TYR A 32 -5.63 -10.96 -1.94
N ILE A 33 -5.74 -10.73 -0.63
CA ILE A 33 -6.68 -11.46 0.24
C ILE A 33 -8.12 -11.22 -0.22
N GLY A 34 -8.45 -9.97 -0.57
CA GLY A 34 -9.74 -9.62 -1.15
C GLY A 34 -10.08 -10.52 -2.32
N TRP A 35 -9.16 -10.73 -3.26
CA TRP A 35 -9.36 -11.62 -4.40
C TRP A 35 -9.58 -13.09 -4.01
N THR A 36 -8.82 -13.62 -3.05
CA THR A 36 -8.91 -15.05 -2.66
C THR A 36 -10.23 -15.45 -1.97
N LEU A 37 -11.09 -14.49 -1.64
CA LEU A 37 -12.37 -14.70 -0.96
C LEU A 37 -13.56 -14.32 -1.88
N PRO A 38 -13.82 -15.07 -2.97
CA PRO A 38 -14.85 -14.71 -3.96
C PRO A 38 -16.27 -14.62 -3.37
N ASN A 39 -16.58 -15.45 -2.36
CA ASN A 39 -17.89 -15.45 -1.69
C ASN A 39 -18.11 -14.23 -0.77
N ALA A 40 -17.08 -13.41 -0.53
CA ALA A 40 -17.17 -12.24 0.34
C ALA A 40 -17.42 -10.93 -0.42
N TRP A 41 -17.44 -10.93 -1.76
CA TRP A 41 -17.65 -9.73 -2.59
C TRP A 41 -19.12 -9.34 -2.68
N THR A 42 -19.74 -9.07 -1.53
CA THR A 42 -20.98 -8.27 -1.51
C THR A 42 -20.64 -6.80 -1.79
N GLY A 43 -21.60 -6.03 -2.29
CA GLY A 43 -21.36 -4.61 -2.61
C GLY A 43 -20.72 -3.82 -1.46
N GLY A 44 -21.12 -4.09 -0.22
CA GLY A 44 -20.53 -3.45 0.98
C GLY A 44 -19.04 -3.77 1.17
N THR A 45 -18.66 -5.04 1.04
CA THR A 45 -17.26 -5.47 1.16
C THR A 45 -16.38 -4.90 0.05
N LEU A 46 -16.94 -4.78 -1.16
CA LEU A 46 -16.27 -4.20 -2.32
C LEU A 46 -15.90 -2.73 -2.08
N TRP A 47 -16.87 -1.93 -1.62
CA TRP A 47 -16.64 -0.53 -1.26
C TRP A 47 -15.68 -0.37 -0.07
N ALA A 48 -15.74 -1.26 0.91
CA ALA A 48 -14.83 -1.24 2.06
C ALA A 48 -13.38 -1.52 1.64
N VAL A 49 -13.14 -2.51 0.78
CA VAL A 49 -11.80 -2.83 0.26
C VAL A 49 -11.28 -1.69 -0.64
N ALA A 50 -12.11 -1.18 -1.55
CA ALA A 50 -11.74 -0.06 -2.41
C ALA A 50 -11.40 1.21 -1.59
N GLY A 51 -12.22 1.53 -0.58
CA GLY A 51 -11.96 2.65 0.33
C GLY A 51 -10.68 2.46 1.15
N THR A 52 -10.42 1.24 1.61
CA THR A 52 -9.19 0.92 2.36
C THR A 52 -7.94 1.10 1.48
N LEU A 53 -7.97 0.59 0.25
CA LEU A 53 -6.87 0.75 -0.71
C LEU A 53 -6.66 2.22 -1.10
N ALA A 54 -7.74 2.99 -1.27
CA ALA A 54 -7.66 4.42 -1.53
C ALA A 54 -7.03 5.20 -0.36
N CYS A 55 -7.42 4.89 0.89
CA CYS A 55 -6.84 5.49 2.08
C CYS A 55 -5.35 5.17 2.22
N ILE A 56 -4.95 3.92 1.99
CA ILE A 56 -3.54 3.51 2.01
C ILE A 56 -2.75 4.27 0.94
N SER A 57 -3.29 4.37 -0.26
CA SER A 57 -2.65 5.08 -1.38
C SER A 57 -2.51 6.57 -1.09
N ALA A 58 -3.52 7.21 -0.53
CA ALA A 58 -3.46 8.61 -0.10
C ALA A 58 -2.42 8.83 1.00
N ALA A 59 -2.33 7.90 1.98
CA ALA A 59 -1.33 7.95 3.04
C ALA A 59 0.10 7.81 2.50
N VAL A 60 0.32 6.89 1.56
CA VAL A 60 1.61 6.71 0.88
C VAL A 60 1.97 7.93 0.03
N ALA A 61 1.02 8.50 -0.71
CA ALA A 61 1.21 9.73 -1.48
C ALA A 61 1.56 10.92 -0.59
N TYR A 62 0.91 11.04 0.58
CA TYR A 62 1.25 12.05 1.58
C TYR A 62 2.68 11.87 2.12
N LEU A 63 3.05 10.64 2.47
CA LEU A 63 4.42 10.31 2.90
C LEU A 63 5.45 10.59 1.79
N ALA A 64 5.09 10.37 0.53
CA ALA A 64 5.95 10.67 -0.63
C ALA A 64 6.17 12.18 -0.77
N HIS A 65 5.12 12.98 -0.62
CA HIS A 65 5.19 14.43 -0.64
C HIS A 65 6.09 14.97 0.48
N VAL A 66 5.92 14.48 1.71
CA VAL A 66 6.70 14.90 2.89
C VAL A 66 8.17 14.44 2.81
N THR A 67 8.44 13.27 2.25
CA THR A 67 9.82 12.74 2.11
C THR A 67 10.50 13.17 0.81
N ARG A 68 9.79 13.89 -0.08
CA ARG A 68 10.22 14.25 -1.45
C ARG A 68 10.73 13.03 -2.22
N SER A 69 10.08 11.89 -2.05
CA SER A 69 10.48 10.62 -2.65
C SER A 69 9.61 10.29 -3.85
N ILE A 70 10.21 10.36 -5.04
CA ILE A 70 9.53 10.03 -6.30
C ILE A 70 9.17 8.53 -6.34
N ALA A 71 10.06 7.67 -5.85
CA ALA A 71 9.82 6.23 -5.78
C ALA A 71 8.59 5.87 -4.93
N LEU A 72 8.43 6.55 -3.78
CA LEU A 72 7.27 6.34 -2.92
C LEU A 72 5.99 6.91 -3.55
N GLY A 73 6.11 8.00 -4.32
CA GLY A 73 4.99 8.58 -5.07
C GLY A 73 4.48 7.66 -6.16
N LEU A 74 5.38 7.00 -6.91
CA LEU A 74 5.00 5.95 -7.86
C LEU A 74 4.40 4.73 -7.14
N ALA A 75 4.98 4.35 -6.00
CA ALA A 75 4.49 3.23 -5.21
C ALA A 75 3.10 3.48 -4.60
N ALA A 76 2.65 4.72 -4.45
CA ALA A 76 1.30 5.04 -3.98
C ALA A 76 0.19 4.57 -4.94
N ILE A 77 0.51 4.32 -6.21
CA ILE A 77 -0.46 3.85 -7.22
C ILE A 77 -0.57 2.32 -7.18
N LEU A 78 0.45 1.63 -6.70
CA LEU A 78 0.52 0.16 -6.68
C LEU A 78 -0.61 -0.50 -5.88
N PRO A 79 -1.04 -0.01 -4.70
CA PRO A 79 -2.17 -0.60 -3.98
C PRO A 79 -3.49 -0.50 -4.76
N LEU A 80 -3.72 0.60 -5.50
CA LEU A 80 -4.90 0.76 -6.38
C LEU A 80 -4.83 -0.16 -7.60
N ALA A 81 -3.63 -0.36 -8.14
CA ALA A 81 -3.40 -1.27 -9.26
C ALA A 81 -3.38 -2.76 -8.82
N SER A 82 -3.25 -3.04 -7.52
CA SER A 82 -3.14 -4.39 -6.97
C SER A 82 -4.24 -5.34 -7.45
N PRO A 83 -5.53 -4.97 -7.49
CA PRO A 83 -6.58 -5.86 -8.01
C PRO A 83 -6.39 -6.18 -9.49
N VAL A 84 -5.96 -5.21 -10.30
CA VAL A 84 -5.71 -5.39 -11.75
C VAL A 84 -4.49 -6.28 -11.98
N ILE A 85 -3.42 -6.10 -11.20
CA ILE A 85 -2.22 -6.95 -11.25
C ILE A 85 -2.58 -8.40 -10.91
N VAL A 86 -3.41 -8.60 -9.88
CA VAL A 86 -3.87 -9.94 -9.50
C VAL A 86 -4.75 -10.56 -10.60
N ILE A 87 -5.62 -9.80 -11.27
CA ILE A 87 -6.41 -10.29 -12.42
C ILE A 87 -5.50 -10.70 -13.58
N ALA A 88 -4.53 -9.84 -13.93
CA ALA A 88 -3.61 -10.10 -15.04
C ALA A 88 -2.73 -11.34 -14.78
N VAL A 89 -2.24 -11.52 -13.55
CA VAL A 89 -1.44 -12.69 -13.15
C VAL A 89 -2.31 -13.93 -12.95
N GLY A 90 -3.52 -13.78 -12.42
CA GLY A 90 -4.47 -14.88 -12.25
C GLY A 90 -4.90 -15.47 -13.58
N LEU A 91 -5.23 -14.63 -14.56
CA LEU A 91 -5.59 -15.08 -15.91
C LEU A 91 -4.41 -15.72 -16.65
N SER A 92 -3.17 -15.25 -16.42
CA SER A 92 -1.99 -15.86 -17.04
C SER A 92 -1.55 -17.16 -16.37
N ALA A 93 -1.77 -17.33 -15.06
CA ALA A 93 -1.45 -18.53 -14.32
C ALA A 93 -2.50 -19.64 -14.47
N TYR A 94 -3.77 -19.29 -14.65
CA TYR A 94 -4.88 -20.26 -14.71
C TYR A 94 -5.48 -20.46 -16.11
N GLY A 95 -5.15 -19.62 -17.10
CA GLY A 95 -5.67 -19.74 -18.47
C GLY A 95 -7.20 -19.56 -18.58
N PRO A 96 -7.75 -19.36 -19.79
CA PRO A 96 -9.18 -19.52 -20.02
C PRO A 96 -9.65 -20.96 -19.81
#